data_AF-A0A4Q5Z2V7-F1
#
_entry.id   AF-A0A4Q5Z2V7-F1
#
_cell.length_a   1.000
_cell.length_b   1.000
_cell.length_c   1.000
_cell.angle_alpha   90.00
_cell.angle_beta   90.00
_cell.angle_gamma   90.00
#
_symmetry.space_group_name_H-M   'P 1'
#
loop_
_entity.id
_entity.type
_entity.pdbx_description
1 polymer ?
#
loop_
_entity_poly.entity_id
_entity_poly.type
_entity_poly.pdbx_seq_one_letter_code
_entity_poly.pdbx_strand_id
1 'polypeptide(L)'
;MDSLKSVLVQLKDQKNSLYWSNQRAKFVRKADTNFVRPDSAIACYYLSDGKLLMQESIEFDSQKSRTAYIERYYDNKRQVVYAEHWFVMNAALFDGKLEKKERWEYDKLGRTILHVTYYSGMTGWTERRYYSYDVDGNSTVTLKKFKSWVFWD
;
A
#
# COMPACT_ATOMS: atom_id res chain seq x y z
N MET A 1 24.65 17.49 -1.56
CA MET A 1 24.12 16.48 -2.51
C MET A 1 23.11 15.56 -1.83
N ASP A 2 23.39 15.05 -0.63
CA ASP A 2 22.44 14.23 0.15
C ASP A 2 21.17 14.99 0.55
N SER A 3 21.26 16.30 0.80
CA SER A 3 20.10 17.17 1.04
C SER A 3 19.18 17.34 -0.18
N LEU A 4 19.72 17.34 -1.39
CA LEU A 4 18.93 17.44 -2.62
C LEU A 4 18.21 16.11 -2.92
N LYS A 5 18.89 14.98 -2.67
CA LYS A 5 18.29 13.65 -2.78
C LYS A 5 17.15 13.47 -1.79
N SER A 6 17.32 13.86 -0.53
CA SER A 6 16.25 13.75 0.48
C SER A 6 15.04 14.62 0.14
N VAL A 7 15.26 15.85 -0.33
CA VAL A 7 14.17 16.75 -0.78
C VAL A 7 13.43 16.17 -1.99
N LEU A 8 14.13 15.62 -2.97
CA LEU A 8 13.50 14.97 -4.13
C LEU A 8 12.65 13.76 -3.74
N VAL A 9 13.16 12.94 -2.81
CA VAL A 9 12.41 11.80 -2.26
C VAL A 9 11.13 12.27 -1.57
N GLN A 10 11.21 13.30 -0.72
CA GLN A 10 10.03 13.86 -0.05
C GLN A 10 9.00 14.42 -1.04
N LEU A 11 9.45 15.13 -2.08
CA LEU A 11 8.57 15.67 -3.12
C LEU A 11 7.87 14.56 -3.91
N LYS A 12 8.59 13.49 -4.27
CA LYS A 12 7.98 12.30 -4.91
C LYS A 12 6.93 11.67 -4.01
N ASP A 13 7.22 11.52 -2.72
CA ASP A 13 6.29 10.95 -1.75
C ASP A 13 5.03 11.80 -1.58
N GLN A 14 5.18 13.12 -1.42
CA GLN A 14 4.06 14.06 -1.34
C GLN A 14 3.22 14.04 -2.62
N LYS A 15 3.85 14.07 -3.78
CA LYS A 15 3.15 14.01 -5.07
C LYS A 15 2.36 12.70 -5.24
N ASN A 16 2.93 11.57 -4.84
CA ASN A 16 2.28 10.27 -4.95
C ASN A 16 1.17 10.08 -3.91
N SER A 17 1.38 10.53 -2.67
CA SER A 17 0.32 10.58 -1.66
C SER A 17 -0.85 11.44 -2.15
N LEU A 18 -0.56 12.63 -2.68
CA LEU A 18 -1.55 13.50 -3.28
C LEU A 18 -2.25 12.86 -4.49
N TYR A 19 -1.52 12.10 -5.33
CA TYR A 19 -2.11 11.34 -6.43
C TYR A 19 -3.16 10.35 -5.92
N TRP A 20 -2.82 9.48 -4.95
CA TRP A 20 -3.75 8.48 -4.43
C TRP A 20 -4.93 9.09 -3.68
N SER A 21 -4.70 10.14 -2.87
CA SER A 21 -5.78 10.90 -2.21
C SER A 21 -6.72 11.55 -3.23
N ASN A 22 -6.18 12.10 -4.32
CA ASN A 22 -6.99 12.66 -5.41
C ASN A 22 -7.76 11.60 -6.19
N GLN A 23 -7.19 10.39 -6.35
CA GLN A 23 -7.90 9.28 -6.99
C GLN A 23 -9.19 8.97 -6.21
N ARG A 24 -9.10 8.92 -4.87
CA ARG A 24 -10.27 8.74 -3.99
C ARG A 24 -11.29 9.86 -4.17
N ALA A 25 -10.87 11.12 -4.01
CA ALA A 25 -11.78 12.26 -4.03
C ALA A 25 -12.48 12.49 -5.37
N LYS A 26 -11.83 12.17 -6.49
CA LYS A 26 -12.38 12.43 -7.84
C LYS A 26 -13.19 11.27 -8.40
N PHE A 27 -12.86 10.03 -8.05
CA PHE A 27 -13.39 8.88 -8.79
C PHE A 27 -14.28 7.95 -7.98
N VAL A 28 -14.33 8.09 -6.65
CA VAL A 28 -15.26 7.31 -5.82
C VAL A 28 -16.69 7.78 -6.08
N ARG A 29 -17.53 6.85 -6.55
CA ARG A 29 -18.97 7.07 -6.71
C ARG A 29 -19.79 6.33 -5.67
N LYS A 30 -19.29 5.19 -5.19
CA LYS A 30 -19.96 4.33 -4.21
C LYS A 30 -18.97 3.85 -3.16
N ALA A 31 -19.41 3.82 -1.91
CA ALA A 31 -18.72 3.14 -0.82
C ALA A 31 -19.65 2.09 -0.22
N ASP A 32 -19.16 0.88 -0.03
CA ASP A 32 -19.85 -0.21 0.67
C ASP A 32 -19.04 -0.58 1.91
N THR A 33 -19.69 -0.64 3.08
CA THR A 33 -19.04 -1.05 4.32
C THR A 33 -19.63 -2.36 4.81
N ASN A 34 -18.76 -3.34 5.05
CA ASN A 34 -19.13 -4.65 5.56
C ASN A 34 -18.39 -4.91 6.87
N PHE A 35 -19.13 -5.25 7.92
CA PHE A 35 -18.58 -5.77 9.17
C PHE A 35 -18.31 -7.26 8.99
N VAL A 36 -17.05 -7.67 9.03
CA VAL A 36 -16.66 -9.07 8.78
C VAL A 36 -16.70 -9.86 10.08
N ARG A 37 -16.31 -9.23 11.19
CA ARG A 37 -16.38 -9.75 12.57
C ARG A 37 -16.64 -8.58 13.53
N PRO A 38 -16.98 -8.82 14.81
CA PRO A 38 -17.20 -7.73 15.77
C PRO A 38 -16.02 -6.75 15.91
N ASP A 39 -14.81 -7.22 15.59
CA ASP A 39 -13.53 -6.56 15.73
C ASP A 39 -12.87 -6.20 14.38
N SER A 40 -13.61 -6.36 13.26
CA SER A 40 -13.10 -6.01 11.94
C SER A 40 -14.16 -5.46 11.00
N ALA A 41 -13.74 -4.48 10.21
CA ALA A 41 -14.56 -3.85 9.19
C ALA A 41 -13.78 -3.70 7.89
N ILE A 42 -14.49 -3.82 6.77
CA ILE A 42 -13.96 -3.54 5.45
C ILE A 42 -14.85 -2.51 4.78
N ALA A 43 -14.25 -1.43 4.28
CA ALA A 43 -14.92 -0.48 3.40
C ALA A 43 -14.32 -0.59 2.00
N CYS A 44 -15.18 -0.78 1.00
CA CYS A 44 -14.80 -0.88 -0.41
C CYS A 44 -15.31 0.36 -1.15
N TYR A 45 -14.43 0.98 -1.94
CA TYR A 45 -14.73 2.18 -2.72
C TYR A 45 -14.66 1.85 -4.20
N TYR A 46 -15.73 2.18 -4.92
CA TYR A 46 -15.91 1.82 -6.32
C TYR A 46 -15.98 3.04 -7.24
N LEU A 47 -15.45 2.85 -8.44
CA LEU A 47 -15.57 3.75 -9.57
C LEU A 47 -17.00 3.79 -10.12
N SER A 48 -17.29 4.77 -10.98
CA SER A 48 -18.61 4.91 -11.62
C SER A 48 -18.99 3.74 -12.53
N ASP A 49 -18.02 2.98 -13.03
CA ASP A 49 -18.18 1.76 -13.83
C ASP A 49 -18.28 0.48 -12.97
N GLY A 50 -18.30 0.62 -11.64
CA GLY A 50 -18.41 -0.49 -10.69
C GLY A 50 -17.09 -1.23 -10.40
N LYS A 51 -15.96 -0.78 -10.95
CA LYS A 51 -14.65 -1.36 -10.60
C LYS A 51 -14.19 -0.91 -9.22
N LEU A 52 -13.54 -1.81 -8.48
CA LEU A 52 -12.96 -1.52 -7.18
C LEU A 52 -11.76 -0.59 -7.36
N LEU A 53 -11.78 0.55 -6.69
CA LEU A 53 -10.66 1.49 -6.65
C LEU A 53 -9.79 1.25 -5.42
N MET A 54 -10.43 1.12 -4.27
CA MET A 54 -9.76 1.10 -2.98
C MET A 54 -10.53 0.25 -1.98
N GLN A 55 -9.80 -0.35 -1.05
CA GLN A 55 -10.35 -1.06 0.09
C GLN A 55 -9.62 -0.62 1.37
N GLU A 56 -10.39 -0.23 2.38
CA GLU A 56 -9.90 0.00 3.74
C GLU A 56 -10.29 -1.23 4.57
N SER A 57 -9.35 -1.75 5.37
CA SER A 57 -9.63 -2.82 6.33
C SER A 57 -9.11 -2.42 7.70
N ILE A 58 -9.98 -2.53 8.70
CA ILE A 58 -9.68 -2.34 10.12
C ILE A 58 -9.78 -3.70 10.78
N GLU A 59 -8.77 -4.09 11.55
CA GLU A 59 -8.77 -5.31 12.35
C GLU A 59 -8.11 -5.04 13.70
N PHE A 60 -8.79 -5.39 14.79
CA PHE A 60 -8.21 -5.31 16.12
C PHE A 60 -7.41 -6.58 16.44
N ASP A 61 -6.10 -6.44 16.61
CA ASP A 61 -5.21 -7.50 17.07
C ASP A 61 -5.21 -7.51 18.60
N SER A 62 -6.02 -8.40 19.17
CA SER A 62 -6.15 -8.56 20.63
C SER A 62 -4.86 -9.02 21.31
N GLN A 63 -3.96 -9.72 20.61
CA GLN A 63 -2.69 -10.16 21.18
C GLN A 63 -1.70 -9.01 21.33
N LYS A 64 -1.75 -8.04 20.42
CA LYS A 64 -0.86 -6.88 20.41
C LYS A 64 -1.53 -5.61 20.94
N SER A 65 -2.78 -5.72 21.41
CA SER A 65 -3.62 -4.61 21.90
C SER A 65 -3.59 -3.40 20.97
N ARG A 66 -3.70 -3.64 19.65
CA ARG A 66 -3.59 -2.59 18.64
C ARG A 66 -4.53 -2.83 17.47
N THR A 67 -4.95 -1.74 16.85
CA THR A 67 -5.76 -1.81 15.62
C THR A 67 -4.85 -1.70 14.41
N ALA A 68 -4.89 -2.71 13.54
CA ALA A 68 -4.29 -2.66 12.22
C ALA A 68 -5.28 -1.98 11.26
N TYR A 69 -4.81 -0.95 10.58
CA TYR A 69 -5.55 -0.29 9.51
C TYR A 69 -4.76 -0.42 8.21
N ILE A 70 -5.41 -0.92 7.17
CA ILE A 70 -4.75 -1.17 5.89
C ILE A 70 -5.59 -0.53 4.78
N GLU A 71 -4.96 0.34 4.00
CA GLU A 71 -5.52 0.83 2.75
C GLU A 71 -4.90 0.07 1.59
N ARG A 72 -5.72 -0.38 0.64
CA ARG A 72 -5.28 -1.04 -0.60
C ARG A 72 -5.90 -0.34 -1.78
N TYR A 73 -5.09 -0.08 -2.81
CA TYR A 73 -5.51 0.52 -4.07
C TYR A 73 -5.35 -0.51 -5.19
N TYR A 74 -6.32 -0.52 -6.11
CA TYR A 74 -6.42 -1.53 -7.14
C TYR A 74 -6.30 -0.91 -8.53
N ASP A 75 -5.71 -1.66 -9.46
CA ASP A 75 -5.76 -1.33 -10.88
C ASP A 75 -7.11 -1.73 -11.52
N ASN A 76 -7.22 -1.48 -12.83
CA ASN A 76 -8.42 -1.83 -13.60
C ASN A 76 -8.65 -3.35 -13.75
N LYS A 77 -7.64 -4.18 -13.46
CA LYS A 77 -7.70 -5.64 -13.42
C LYS A 77 -7.97 -6.17 -12.01
N ARG A 78 -8.22 -5.30 -11.02
CA ARG A 78 -8.43 -5.62 -9.60
C ARG A 78 -7.19 -6.23 -8.93
N GLN A 79 -6.00 -5.89 -9.39
CA GLN A 79 -4.73 -6.24 -8.76
C GLN A 79 -4.31 -5.12 -7.81
N VAL A 80 -3.78 -5.46 -6.64
CA VAL A 80 -3.34 -4.45 -5.65
C VAL A 80 -2.06 -3.79 -6.15
N VAL A 81 -2.09 -2.49 -6.42
CA VAL A 81 -0.91 -1.75 -6.90
C VAL A 81 -0.20 -0.98 -5.80
N TYR A 82 -0.93 -0.63 -4.74
CA TYR A 82 -0.39 0.12 -3.61
C TYR A 82 -1.14 -0.23 -2.32
N ALA A 83 -0.42 -0.31 -1.22
CA ALA A 83 -1.01 -0.47 0.10
C ALA A 83 -0.24 0.30 1.18
N GLU A 84 -0.98 0.81 2.15
CA GLU A 84 -0.42 1.42 3.36
C GLU A 84 -0.92 0.67 4.59
N HIS A 85 -0.01 0.35 5.50
CA HIS A 85 -0.32 -0.33 6.75
C HIS A 85 -0.03 0.62 7.90
N TRP A 86 -1.00 0.77 8.77
CA TRP A 86 -0.99 1.70 9.88
C TRP A 86 -1.31 0.95 11.17
N PHE A 87 -0.65 1.34 12.25
CA PHE A 87 -1.07 1.02 13.60
C PHE A 87 -1.80 2.18 14.21
N VAL A 88 -3.04 1.94 14.59
CA VAL A 88 -3.88 2.94 15.27
C VAL A 88 -3.85 2.63 16.76
N MET A 89 -3.25 3.54 17.54
CA MET A 89 -3.19 3.42 19.00
C MET A 89 -4.52 3.85 19.64
N ASN A 90 -5.19 4.84 19.05
CA ASN A 90 -6.52 5.27 19.47
C ASN A 90 -7.43 5.42 18.26
N ALA A 91 -8.40 4.51 18.13
CA ALA A 91 -9.34 4.49 17.02
C ALA A 91 -10.32 5.69 17.01
N ALA A 92 -10.61 6.29 18.17
CA ALA A 92 -11.56 7.39 18.28
C ALA A 92 -11.03 8.71 17.68
N LEU A 93 -9.71 8.88 17.58
CA LEU A 93 -9.06 10.08 17.07
C LEU A 93 -8.20 9.81 15.82
N PHE A 94 -8.18 8.56 15.33
CA PHE A 94 -7.25 8.09 14.31
C PHE A 94 -5.80 8.55 14.57
N ASP A 95 -5.29 8.27 15.78
CA ASP A 95 -3.86 8.45 16.09
C ASP A 95 -3.07 7.24 15.54
N GLY A 96 -2.88 7.28 14.21
CA GLY A 96 -2.25 6.24 13.42
C GLY A 96 -0.77 6.51 13.15
N LYS A 97 0.09 5.51 13.38
CA LYS A 97 1.46 5.50 12.89
C LYS A 97 1.58 4.56 11.71
N LEU A 98 2.08 5.07 10.58
CA LEU A 98 2.43 4.24 9.44
C LEU A 98 3.44 3.17 9.90
N GLU A 99 3.21 1.91 9.57
CA GLU A 99 4.14 0.79 9.76
C GLU A 99 4.93 0.50 8.50
N LYS A 100 4.23 0.41 7.36
CA LYS A 100 4.85 0.12 6.07
C LYS A 100 3.99 0.58 4.89
N LYS A 101 4.65 0.78 3.76
CA LYS A 101 4.05 0.98 2.44
C LYS A 101 4.47 -0.16 1.53
N GLU A 102 3.58 -0.58 0.65
CA GLU A 102 3.85 -1.63 -0.33
C GLU A 102 3.37 -1.19 -1.70
N ARG A 103 4.12 -1.51 -2.76
CA ARG A 103 3.65 -1.39 -4.14
C ARG A 103 4.02 -2.62 -4.95
N TRP A 104 3.20 -2.89 -5.94
CA TRP A 104 3.39 -3.99 -6.87
C TRP A 104 3.35 -3.50 -8.30
N GLU A 105 4.18 -4.10 -9.13
CA GLU A 105 4.10 -3.97 -10.58
C GLU A 105 3.89 -5.35 -11.18
N TYR A 106 3.09 -5.41 -12.23
CA TYR A 106 2.66 -6.64 -12.86
C TYR A 106 3.06 -6.66 -14.34
N ASP A 107 3.37 -7.85 -14.86
CA ASP A 107 3.51 -8.02 -16.30
C ASP A 107 2.16 -8.00 -17.02
N LYS A 108 2.19 -8.11 -18.35
CA LYS A 108 0.96 -8.11 -19.17
C LYS A 108 0.01 -9.27 -18.82
N LEU A 109 0.54 -10.38 -18.33
CA LEU A 109 -0.20 -11.57 -17.92
C LEU A 109 -0.73 -11.45 -16.47
N GLY A 110 -0.40 -10.37 -15.77
CA GLY A 110 -0.83 -10.11 -14.40
C GLY A 110 0.03 -10.77 -13.32
N ARG A 111 1.23 -11.27 -13.67
CA ARG A 111 2.19 -11.83 -12.71
C ARG A 111 3.02 -10.71 -12.10
N THR A 112 3.25 -10.74 -10.79
CA THR A 112 4.06 -9.73 -10.10
C THR A 112 5.49 -9.74 -10.63
N ILE A 113 6.01 -8.62 -11.12
CA ILE A 113 7.41 -8.49 -11.57
C ILE A 113 8.27 -7.70 -10.58
N LEU A 114 7.64 -6.83 -9.79
CA LEU A 114 8.27 -6.06 -8.73
C LEU A 114 7.34 -5.98 -7.52
N HIS A 115 7.89 -6.18 -6.34
CA HIS A 115 7.25 -5.82 -5.07
C HIS A 115 8.22 -4.97 -4.26
N VAL A 116 7.79 -3.75 -3.93
CA VAL A 116 8.57 -2.83 -3.09
C VAL A 116 7.87 -2.70 -1.75
N THR A 117 8.61 -2.90 -0.66
CA THR A 117 8.13 -2.69 0.71
C THR A 117 9.00 -1.63 1.37
N TYR A 118 8.41 -0.56 1.86
CA TYR A 118 9.06 0.41 2.73
C TYR A 118 8.56 0.22 4.16
N TYR A 119 9.46 0.19 5.14
CA TYR A 119 9.11 0.06 6.56
C TYR A 119 9.41 1.38 7.30
N SER A 120 8.41 1.98 7.93
CA SER A 120 8.54 3.20 8.75
C SER A 120 8.96 2.85 10.17
N GLY A 121 10.27 2.58 10.33
CA GLY A 121 10.96 2.59 11.62
C GLY A 121 11.89 3.81 11.77
N MET A 122 12.61 3.92 12.89
CA MET A 122 13.50 5.07 13.19
C MET A 122 14.46 5.44 12.06
N THR A 123 14.95 4.48 11.27
CA THR A 123 15.88 4.74 10.16
C THR A 123 15.25 4.62 8.80
N GLY A 124 14.05 4.03 8.67
CA GLY A 124 13.40 3.71 7.40
C GLY A 124 14.23 2.79 6.50
N TRP A 125 13.62 1.76 5.92
CA TRP A 125 14.34 0.93 4.94
C TRP A 125 13.40 0.35 3.90
N THR A 126 13.96 0.09 2.72
CA THR A 126 13.19 -0.38 1.56
C THR A 126 13.70 -1.75 1.11
N GLU A 127 12.78 -2.69 0.89
CA GLU A 127 13.02 -3.95 0.18
C GLU A 127 12.47 -3.87 -1.24
N ARG A 128 13.21 -4.37 -2.22
CA ARG A 128 12.73 -4.62 -3.57
C ARG A 128 12.89 -6.09 -3.89
N ARG A 129 11.79 -6.78 -4.16
CA ARG A 129 11.75 -8.14 -4.68
C ARG A 129 11.47 -8.09 -6.17
N TYR A 130 12.40 -8.56 -6.97
CA TYR A 130 12.26 -8.72 -8.41
C TYR A 130 11.90 -10.17 -8.70
N TYR A 131 10.87 -10.36 -9.50
CA TYR A 131 10.37 -11.68 -9.87
C TYR A 131 10.67 -11.91 -11.35
N SER A 132 11.32 -13.03 -11.65
CA SER A 132 11.51 -13.54 -13.01
C SER A 132 10.85 -14.89 -13.13
N TYR A 133 10.23 -15.14 -14.29
CA TYR A 133 9.49 -16.36 -14.57
C TYR A 133 10.13 -17.08 -15.74
N ASP A 134 10.32 -18.39 -15.60
CA ASP A 134 10.71 -19.24 -16.72
C ASP A 134 9.51 -19.53 -17.65
N VAL A 135 9.75 -20.30 -18.71
CA VAL A 135 8.72 -20.68 -19.70
C VAL A 135 7.62 -21.57 -19.10
N ASP A 136 7.93 -22.31 -18.04
CA ASP A 136 7.01 -23.20 -17.34
C ASP A 136 6.22 -22.46 -16.24
N GLY A 137 6.55 -21.19 -15.98
CA GLY A 137 5.89 -20.32 -15.01
C GLY A 137 6.48 -20.36 -13.61
N ASN A 138 7.61 -21.05 -13.39
CA ASN A 138 8.28 -21.04 -12.09
C ASN A 138 8.94 -19.68 -11.83
N SER A 139 8.75 -19.16 -10.62
CA SER A 139 9.29 -17.87 -10.23
C SER A 139 10.64 -18.00 -9.53
N THR A 140 11.58 -17.15 -9.92
CA THR A 140 12.81 -16.86 -9.19
C THR A 140 12.72 -15.45 -8.60
N VAL A 141 13.18 -15.28 -7.37
CA VAL A 141 13.07 -14.00 -6.64
C VAL A 141 14.45 -13.47 -6.29
N THR A 142 14.74 -12.24 -6.72
CA THR A 142 15.94 -11.49 -6.31
C THR A 142 15.55 -10.40 -5.32
N LEU A 143 16.14 -10.41 -4.12
CA LEU A 143 15.88 -9.41 -3.07
C LEU A 143 17.02 -8.39 -3.00
N LYS A 144 16.69 -7.10 -3.02
CA LYS A 144 17.62 -6.00 -2.76
C LYS A 144 17.11 -5.15 -1.59
N LYS A 145 17.98 -4.83 -0.64
CA LYS A 145 17.66 -3.97 0.52
C LYS A 145 18.39 -2.65 0.41
N PHE A 146 17.69 -1.56 0.74
CA PHE A 146 18.21 -0.20 0.69
C PHE A 146 18.03 0.47 2.05
N LYS A 147 19.12 1.02 2.60
CA LYS A 147 19.12 1.81 3.83
C LYS A 147 18.71 3.26 3.56
N SER A 148 17.57 3.44 2.91
CA SER A 148 17.03 4.76 2.60
C SER A 148 15.60 4.65 2.08
N TRP A 149 14.93 5.80 2.04
CA TRP A 149 13.61 5.95 1.45
C TRP A 149 13.73 6.01 -0.07
N VAL A 150 13.63 4.86 -0.72
CA VAL A 150 13.67 4.71 -2.20
C VAL A 150 12.42 4.01 -2.71
N PHE A 151 11.29 4.26 -2.04
CA PHE A 151 10.05 3.53 -2.28
C PHE A 151 9.51 3.75 -3.70
N TRP A 152 9.52 4.98 -4.21
CA TRP A 152 9.05 5.34 -5.56
C TRP A 152 10.14 5.38 -6.63
N ASP A 153 11.39 5.10 -6.26
CA ASP A 153 12.53 5.02 -7.18
C ASP A 153 12.65 3.65 -7.86
#